data_AF-A0A328PPR6-F1
#
_entry.id   AF-A0A328PPR6-F1
#
_cell.length_a   1.000
_cell.length_b   1.000
_cell.length_c   1.000
_cell.angle_alpha   90.00
_cell.angle_beta   90.00
_cell.angle_gamma   90.00
#
_symmetry.space_group_name_H-M   'P 1'
#
loop_
_entity.id
_entity.type
_entity.pdbx_description
1 polymer ?
#
loop_
_entity_poly.entity_id
_entity_poly.type
_entity_poly.pdbx_seq_one_letter_code
_entity_poly.pdbx_strand_id
1 'polypeptide(L)'
;MSWVLRGFALFAFSSGMSFSPQGAKHAVDWVKNLKLFTPPPVVVAGESMQQIMEEGNYEGCAELGRNIGRGSLWFICSKRENANRPSFFNYNRTRPSGTKAMQVISVTTTPKKEIKYATGKTEDFTFLSPWMYKLKGKSLSQMSDCSFTVDSQGSSPKSYTLKCHNETIQSKIHFEK
;
A
#
# COMPACT_ATOMS: atom_id res chain seq x y z
N MET A 1 12.44 -11.20 16.95
CA MET A 1 12.97 -12.46 16.37
C MET A 1 11.88 -13.09 15.52
N SER A 2 12.01 -13.05 14.19
CA SER A 2 10.94 -13.35 13.23
C SER A 2 11.02 -14.78 12.70
N TRP A 3 9.86 -15.43 12.59
CA TRP A 3 9.64 -16.85 12.27
C TRP A 3 10.02 -17.28 10.85
N VAL A 4 10.49 -16.36 10.02
CA VAL A 4 10.82 -16.60 8.61
C VAL A 4 12.12 -17.42 8.43
N LEU A 5 12.99 -17.45 9.45
CA LEU A 5 14.28 -18.16 9.37
C LEU A 5 14.21 -19.69 9.50
N ARG A 6 13.06 -20.29 9.86
CA ARG A 6 12.95 -21.77 10.00
C ARG A 6 12.53 -22.49 8.72
N GLY A 7 12.00 -21.79 7.71
CA GLY A 7 11.44 -22.44 6.51
C GLY A 7 12.44 -22.80 5.41
N PHE A 8 13.59 -22.13 5.35
CA PHE A 8 14.56 -22.32 4.25
C PHE A 8 15.61 -23.41 4.49
N ALA A 9 15.61 -24.06 5.67
CA ALA A 9 16.59 -25.10 6.00
C ALA A 9 16.22 -26.52 5.52
N LEU A 10 15.04 -26.73 4.92
CA LEU A 10 14.52 -28.09 4.67
C LEU A 10 14.42 -28.51 3.19
N PHE A 11 14.89 -27.72 2.23
CA PHE A 11 14.79 -28.07 0.80
C PHE A 11 16.11 -28.48 0.12
N ALA A 12 17.19 -28.73 0.86
CA ALA A 12 18.50 -29.06 0.28
C ALA A 12 19.04 -30.45 0.68
N PHE A 13 18.18 -31.44 0.95
CA PHE A 13 18.60 -32.80 1.30
C PHE A 13 17.86 -33.91 0.53
N SER A 14 17.59 -33.72 -0.76
CA SER A 14 17.04 -34.80 -1.60
C SER A 14 17.69 -34.91 -2.97
N SER A 15 19.01 -34.87 -3.02
CA SER A 15 19.77 -35.50 -4.10
C SER A 15 21.24 -35.50 -3.71
N GLY A 16 21.77 -36.70 -3.47
CA GLY A 16 23.17 -36.91 -3.10
C GLY A 16 24.10 -36.24 -4.11
N MET A 17 24.82 -35.22 -3.66
CA MET A 17 26.00 -34.72 -4.34
C MET A 17 27.08 -34.56 -3.30
N SER A 18 28.10 -35.40 -3.41
CA SER A 18 29.35 -35.28 -2.66
C SER A 18 29.88 -33.85 -2.79
N PHE A 19 30.00 -33.15 -1.66
CA PHE A 19 30.55 -31.81 -1.61
C PHE A 19 32.05 -31.85 -1.93
N SER A 20 32.39 -31.77 -3.22
CA SER A 20 33.74 -31.39 -3.64
C SER A 20 33.97 -29.91 -3.28
N PRO A 21 35.13 -29.53 -2.70
CA PRO A 21 35.47 -28.15 -2.35
C PRO A 21 35.37 -27.15 -3.52
N GLN A 22 35.37 -27.64 -4.76
CA GLN A 22 35.24 -26.84 -5.98
C GLN A 22 33.80 -26.37 -6.23
N GLY A 23 32.79 -27.15 -5.82
CA GLY A 23 31.38 -26.77 -5.97
C GLY A 23 30.97 -25.60 -5.07
N ALA A 24 31.55 -25.51 -3.87
CA ALA A 24 31.33 -24.40 -2.96
C ALA A 24 31.87 -23.07 -3.52
N LYS A 25 33.01 -23.10 -4.22
CA LYS A 25 33.56 -21.91 -4.89
C LYS A 25 32.67 -21.43 -6.03
N HIS A 26 32.14 -22.35 -6.84
CA HIS A 26 31.20 -22.01 -7.92
C HIS A 26 29.86 -21.45 -7.40
N ALA A 27 29.34 -21.96 -6.29
CA ALA A 27 28.13 -21.40 -5.67
C ALA A 27 28.35 -19.99 -5.12
N VAL A 28 29.52 -19.74 -4.51
CA VAL A 28 29.89 -18.41 -4.02
C VAL A 28 30.14 -17.43 -5.17
N ASP A 29 30.74 -17.86 -6.27
CA ASP A 29 30.93 -17.02 -7.45
C ASP A 29 29.63 -16.75 -8.21
N TRP A 30 28.69 -17.71 -8.22
CA TRP A 30 27.33 -17.50 -8.73
C TRP A 30 26.57 -16.45 -7.91
N VAL A 31 26.66 -16.50 -6.57
CA VAL A 31 26.08 -15.49 -5.67
C VAL A 31 26.77 -14.13 -5.81
N LYS A 32 28.09 -14.09 -6.01
CA LYS A 32 28.84 -12.83 -6.24
C LYS A 32 28.54 -12.20 -7.60
N ASN A 33 28.23 -13.00 -8.63
CA ASN A 33 27.79 -12.52 -9.94
C ASN A 33 26.28 -12.18 -9.99
N LEU A 34 25.50 -12.54 -8.96
CA LEU A 34 24.11 -12.09 -8.76
C LEU A 34 24.00 -10.68 -8.17
N LYS A 35 24.94 -9.78 -8.49
CA LYS A 35 24.82 -8.33 -8.25
C LYS A 35 23.68 -7.65 -9.04
N LEU A 36 22.80 -8.43 -9.67
CA LEU A 36 21.61 -7.99 -10.40
C LEU A 36 20.27 -8.28 -9.69
N PHE A 37 20.30 -8.89 -8.51
CA PHE A 37 19.13 -8.88 -7.62
C PHE A 37 19.30 -7.81 -6.54
N THR A 38 19.39 -6.55 -6.96
CA THR A 38 18.87 -5.49 -6.10
C THR A 38 17.37 -5.76 -5.96
N PRO A 39 16.85 -6.13 -4.76
CA PRO A 39 15.41 -6.14 -4.58
C PRO A 39 14.88 -4.78 -5.03
N PRO A 40 13.73 -4.70 -5.75
CA PRO A 40 13.16 -3.41 -6.11
C PRO A 40 13.10 -2.56 -4.83
N PRO A 41 13.46 -1.27 -4.90
CA PRO A 41 13.53 -0.42 -3.71
C PRO A 41 12.23 -0.62 -2.95
N VAL A 42 12.36 -1.09 -1.71
CA VAL A 42 11.23 -1.20 -0.80
C VAL A 42 10.88 0.23 -0.49
N VAL A 43 10.06 0.85 -1.34
CA VAL A 43 9.49 2.16 -1.05
C VAL A 43 8.71 1.96 0.24
N VAL A 44 9.27 2.53 1.31
CA VAL A 44 8.69 2.46 2.63
C VAL A 44 7.44 3.31 2.57
N ALA A 45 6.32 2.82 3.14
CA ALA A 45 5.04 3.53 3.10
C ALA A 45 5.18 5.02 3.51
N GLY A 46 6.08 5.31 4.45
CA GLY A 46 6.43 6.68 4.87
C GLY A 46 6.99 7.56 3.76
N GLU A 47 7.91 7.08 2.91
CA GLU A 47 8.49 7.90 1.81
C GLU A 47 7.42 8.30 0.79
N SER A 48 6.52 7.37 0.46
CA SER A 48 5.38 7.67 -0.43
C SER A 48 4.42 8.68 0.19
N MET A 49 4.13 8.57 1.49
CA MET A 49 3.25 9.52 2.18
C MET A 49 3.88 10.91 2.27
N GLN A 50 5.15 11.00 2.63
CA GLN A 50 5.87 12.27 2.70
C GLN A 50 5.85 12.99 1.35
N GLN A 51 6.13 12.27 0.26
CA GLN A 51 6.04 12.83 -1.09
C GLN A 51 4.63 13.35 -1.43
N ILE A 52 3.58 12.61 -1.08
CA ILE A 52 2.20 13.08 -1.29
C ILE A 52 1.95 14.39 -0.53
N MET A 53 2.40 14.47 0.73
CA MET A 53 2.18 15.64 1.58
C MET A 53 2.90 16.88 1.05
N GLU A 54 4.16 16.71 0.62
CA GLU A 54 4.98 17.78 0.02
C GLU A 54 4.37 18.33 -1.27
N GLU A 55 3.79 17.48 -2.12
CA GLU A 55 3.24 17.89 -3.42
C GLU A 55 1.83 18.50 -3.32
N GLY A 56 1.03 18.10 -2.31
CA GLY A 56 -0.41 18.35 -2.31
C GLY A 56 -0.97 19.24 -1.21
N ASN A 57 -0.11 19.86 -0.39
CA ASN A 57 -0.49 20.68 0.76
C ASN A 57 -1.50 19.97 1.70
N TYR A 58 -1.18 18.73 2.06
CA TYR A 58 -1.99 17.93 2.97
C TYR A 58 -1.57 18.20 4.43
N GLU A 59 -2.53 18.26 5.35
CA GLU A 59 -2.26 18.38 6.79
C GLU A 59 -1.71 17.08 7.38
N GLY A 60 -2.05 15.95 6.75
CA GLY A 60 -1.49 14.66 7.07
C GLY A 60 -2.09 13.52 6.25
N CYS A 61 -1.38 12.40 6.26
CA CYS A 61 -1.74 11.17 5.53
C CYS A 61 -1.70 9.95 6.45
N ALA A 62 -2.42 8.90 6.08
CA ALA A 62 -2.38 7.62 6.78
C ALA A 62 -2.57 6.47 5.79
N GLU A 63 -2.04 5.30 6.13
CA GLU A 63 -2.26 4.07 5.38
C GLU A 63 -3.69 3.52 5.62
N LEU A 64 -4.32 3.08 4.53
CA LEU A 64 -5.66 2.51 4.53
C LEU A 64 -5.62 0.98 4.54
N GLY A 65 -6.10 0.40 5.64
CA GLY A 65 -6.12 -1.03 5.90
C GLY A 65 -4.73 -1.60 6.15
N ARG A 66 -4.65 -2.75 6.82
CA ARG A 66 -3.37 -3.50 6.88
C ARG A 66 -3.14 -4.17 5.53
N ASN A 67 -1.98 -3.95 4.93
CA ASN A 67 -1.59 -4.61 3.70
C ASN A 67 -1.44 -6.13 3.89
N ILE A 68 -2.41 -6.89 3.36
CA ILE A 68 -2.35 -8.35 3.27
C ILE A 68 -2.09 -8.68 1.80
N GLY A 69 -0.84 -8.56 1.33
CA GLY A 69 -0.43 -9.10 0.03
C GLY A 69 0.22 -8.13 -0.97
N ARG A 70 1.10 -8.70 -1.79
CA ARG A 70 2.17 -8.12 -2.62
C ARG A 70 1.71 -7.26 -3.82
N GLY A 71 1.19 -6.05 -3.60
CA GLY A 71 0.86 -5.23 -4.76
C GLY A 71 0.75 -3.75 -4.50
N SER A 72 -0.20 -3.32 -3.67
CA SER A 72 -0.56 -1.91 -3.61
C SER A 72 -0.67 -1.38 -2.20
N LEU A 73 -0.06 -0.23 -1.94
CA LEU A 73 -0.32 0.57 -0.75
C LEU A 73 -1.43 1.58 -1.06
N TRP A 74 -2.30 1.77 -0.08
CA TRP A 74 -3.38 2.74 -0.15
C TRP A 74 -3.18 3.78 0.93
N PHE A 75 -3.26 5.04 0.56
CA PHE A 75 -3.15 6.16 1.48
C PHE A 75 -4.40 7.02 1.42
N ILE A 76 -4.71 7.62 2.56
CA ILE A 76 -5.76 8.60 2.73
C ILE A 76 -5.16 9.86 3.34
N CYS A 77 -5.38 10.99 2.69
CA CYS A 77 -4.83 12.27 3.11
C CYS A 77 -5.93 13.29 3.34
N SER A 78 -5.73 14.18 4.31
CA SER A 78 -6.64 15.28 4.62
C SER A 78 -6.02 16.62 4.25
N LYS A 79 -6.74 17.46 3.50
CA LYS A 79 -6.31 18.83 3.18
C LYS A 79 -6.80 19.79 4.24
N ARG A 80 -6.01 20.82 4.53
CA ARG A 80 -6.39 21.88 5.47
C ARG A 80 -7.70 22.59 5.11
N GLU A 81 -7.89 22.87 3.82
CA GLU A 81 -9.05 23.61 3.30
C GLU A 81 -10.34 22.78 3.26
N ASN A 82 -10.22 21.45 3.30
CA ASN A 82 -11.35 20.52 3.20
C ASN A 82 -11.14 19.33 4.16
N ALA A 83 -10.94 19.63 5.44
CA ALA A 83 -10.49 18.64 6.44
C ALA A 83 -11.43 17.43 6.62
N ASN A 84 -12.69 17.55 6.17
CA ASN A 84 -13.67 16.47 6.19
C ASN A 84 -13.68 15.62 4.92
N ARG A 85 -12.96 15.99 3.84
CA ARG A 85 -12.95 15.27 2.56
C ARG A 85 -11.62 14.53 2.35
N PRO A 86 -11.64 13.19 2.33
CA PRO A 86 -10.43 12.41 2.12
C PRO A 86 -9.93 12.52 0.69
N SER A 87 -8.61 12.43 0.53
CA SER A 87 -7.96 12.17 -0.75
C SER A 87 -7.31 10.81 -0.76
N PHE A 88 -7.70 9.98 -1.74
CA PHE A 88 -7.20 8.62 -1.87
C PHE A 88 -6.00 8.59 -2.80
N PHE A 89 -4.98 7.83 -2.39
CA PHE A 89 -3.80 7.57 -3.19
C PHE A 89 -3.52 6.08 -3.24
N ASN A 90 -3.01 5.65 -4.38
CA ASN A 90 -2.63 4.27 -4.60
C ASN A 90 -1.21 4.21 -5.17
N TYR A 91 -0.35 3.53 -4.43
CA TYR A 91 0.98 3.17 -4.86
C TYR A 91 1.00 1.69 -5.21
N ASN A 92 1.18 1.36 -6.48
CA ASN A 92 1.25 -0.03 -6.94
C ASN A 92 2.72 -0.42 -7.15
N ARG A 93 3.22 -1.32 -6.31
CA ARG A 93 4.58 -1.90 -6.31
C ARG A 93 4.90 -2.71 -7.56
N THR A 94 3.91 -3.08 -8.37
CA THR A 94 4.18 -3.72 -9.67
C THR A 94 4.53 -2.71 -10.76
N ARG A 95 4.37 -1.40 -10.50
CA ARG A 95 4.84 -0.35 -11.41
C ARG A 95 6.36 -0.24 -11.35
N PRO A 96 7.02 0.30 -12.39
CA PRO A 96 8.46 0.51 -12.38
C PRO A 96 8.97 1.24 -11.13
N SER A 97 10.18 0.92 -10.69
CA SER A 97 10.83 1.57 -9.54
C SER A 97 10.87 3.09 -9.72
N GLY A 98 10.55 3.84 -8.67
CA GLY A 98 10.47 5.31 -8.71
C GLY A 98 9.10 5.86 -9.13
N THR A 99 8.12 4.99 -9.43
CA THR A 99 6.75 5.44 -9.67
C THR A 99 6.15 6.01 -8.39
N LYS A 100 5.57 7.22 -8.46
CA LYS A 100 4.94 7.85 -7.30
C LYS A 100 3.56 7.24 -7.01
N ALA A 101 3.05 7.47 -5.80
CA ALA A 101 1.65 7.21 -5.49
C ALA A 101 0.76 8.11 -6.36
N MET A 102 -0.30 7.54 -6.92
CA MET A 102 -1.21 8.28 -7.82
C MET A 102 -2.52 8.59 -7.10
N GLN A 103 -3.02 9.82 -7.27
CA GLN A 103 -4.32 10.22 -6.73
C GLN A 103 -5.46 9.49 -7.44
N VAL A 104 -6.35 8.90 -6.66
CA VAL A 104 -7.48 8.10 -7.12
C VAL A 104 -8.76 8.92 -7.05
N ILE A 105 -9.40 9.14 -8.20
CA ILE A 105 -10.66 9.87 -8.28
C ILE A 105 -11.87 8.95 -8.08
N SER A 106 -11.77 7.69 -8.51
CA SER A 106 -12.85 6.73 -8.33
C SER A 106 -12.36 5.30 -8.26
N VAL A 107 -13.03 4.49 -7.45
CA VAL A 107 -12.84 3.04 -7.37
C VAL A 107 -14.18 2.36 -7.68
N THR A 108 -14.17 1.46 -8.66
CA THR A 108 -15.33 0.62 -8.99
C THR A 108 -15.02 -0.81 -8.58
N THR A 109 -15.87 -1.41 -7.75
CA THR A 109 -15.67 -2.79 -7.27
C THR A 109 -16.51 -3.82 -8.05
N THR A 110 -17.53 -3.38 -8.79
CA THR A 110 -18.48 -4.21 -9.55
C THR A 110 -19.15 -3.34 -10.63
N PRO A 111 -19.44 -3.85 -11.84
CA PRO A 111 -19.11 -5.18 -12.37
C PRO A 111 -17.63 -5.33 -12.75
N LYS A 112 -16.96 -4.22 -13.07
CA LYS A 112 -15.53 -4.17 -13.38
C LYS A 112 -14.74 -3.61 -12.20
N LYS A 113 -13.64 -4.27 -11.87
CA LYS A 113 -12.74 -3.91 -10.77
C LYS A 113 -11.70 -2.91 -11.29
N GLU A 114 -12.04 -1.63 -11.23
CA GLU A 114 -11.27 -0.57 -11.89
C GLU A 114 -10.96 0.60 -10.93
N ILE A 115 -9.79 1.21 -11.10
CA ILE A 115 -9.36 2.42 -10.41
C ILE A 115 -9.11 3.48 -11.47
N LYS A 116 -9.76 4.63 -11.33
CA LYS A 116 -9.49 5.81 -12.16
C LYS A 116 -8.64 6.79 -11.37
N TYR A 117 -7.62 7.32 -12.02
CA TYR A 117 -6.68 8.26 -11.44
C TYR A 117 -6.92 9.68 -11.93
N ALA A 118 -6.49 10.68 -11.16
CA ALA A 118 -6.59 12.08 -11.54
C ALA A 118 -5.83 12.41 -12.85
N THR A 119 -4.83 11.59 -13.20
CA THR A 119 -4.10 11.70 -14.47
C THR A 119 -4.91 11.26 -15.70
N GLY A 120 -6.14 10.75 -15.51
CA GLY A 120 -6.96 10.16 -16.57
C GLY A 120 -6.67 8.68 -16.85
N LYS A 121 -5.61 8.11 -16.25
CA LYS A 121 -5.31 6.68 -16.35
C LYS A 121 -6.40 5.86 -15.66
N THR A 122 -6.71 4.70 -16.22
CA THR A 122 -7.54 3.67 -15.58
C THR A 122 -6.72 2.39 -15.45
N GLU A 123 -6.73 1.76 -14.28
CA GLU A 123 -6.10 0.46 -14.03
C GLU A 123 -7.10 -0.53 -13.46
N ASP A 124 -7.04 -1.76 -13.95
CA ASP A 124 -7.81 -2.87 -13.41
C ASP A 124 -7.06 -3.51 -12.25
N PHE A 125 -7.80 -4.06 -11.28
CA PHE A 125 -7.20 -4.82 -10.19
C PHE A 125 -7.86 -6.19 -10.03
N THR A 126 -7.02 -7.20 -9.86
CA THR A 126 -7.47 -8.59 -9.69
C THR A 126 -8.03 -8.82 -8.27
N PHE A 127 -7.39 -8.22 -7.27
CA PHE A 127 -7.66 -8.45 -5.85
C PHE A 127 -8.18 -7.17 -5.18
N LEU A 128 -9.32 -7.28 -4.51
CA LEU A 128 -9.85 -6.23 -3.66
C LEU A 128 -9.03 -6.18 -2.36
N SER A 129 -8.59 -4.99 -1.96
CA SER A 129 -8.04 -4.80 -0.62
C SER A 129 -9.12 -5.03 0.45
N PRO A 130 -8.78 -5.46 1.68
CA PRO A 130 -9.74 -5.70 2.76
C PRO A 130 -10.77 -4.58 2.96
N TRP A 131 -10.32 -3.33 2.88
CA TRP A 131 -11.18 -2.16 3.04
C TRP A 131 -12.20 -1.99 1.89
N MET A 132 -11.86 -2.43 0.68
CA MET A 132 -12.73 -2.33 -0.50
C MET A 132 -13.87 -3.36 -0.48
N TYR A 133 -13.72 -4.49 0.24
CA TYR A 133 -14.82 -5.44 0.38
C TYR A 133 -16.03 -4.84 1.10
N LYS A 134 -15.81 -3.84 1.96
CA LYS A 134 -16.90 -3.07 2.59
C LYS A 134 -17.71 -2.24 1.60
N LEU A 135 -17.20 -2.06 0.38
CA LEU A 135 -17.79 -1.29 -0.70
C LEU A 135 -18.28 -2.19 -1.84
N LYS A 136 -18.38 -3.50 -1.63
CA LYS A 136 -18.78 -4.46 -2.67
C LYS A 136 -20.15 -4.07 -3.26
N GLY A 137 -20.21 -3.94 -4.59
CA GLY A 137 -21.43 -3.52 -5.29
C GLY A 137 -21.66 -2.01 -5.33
N LYS A 138 -20.75 -1.21 -4.78
CA LYS A 138 -20.77 0.25 -4.83
C LYS A 138 -19.53 0.77 -5.60
N SER A 139 -19.70 1.86 -6.31
CA SER A 139 -18.59 2.69 -6.79
C SER A 139 -18.32 3.78 -5.76
N LEU A 140 -17.05 4.15 -5.61
CA LEU A 140 -16.61 5.22 -4.72
C LEU A 140 -16.06 6.34 -5.58
N SER A 141 -16.67 7.52 -5.46
CA SER A 141 -16.10 8.79 -5.90
C SER A 141 -15.48 9.49 -4.69
N GLN A 142 -14.18 9.83 -4.80
CA GLN A 142 -13.39 10.41 -3.72
C GLN A 142 -14.09 11.61 -3.05
N MET A 143 -14.71 12.47 -3.86
CA MET A 143 -15.17 13.79 -3.40
C MET A 143 -16.58 13.82 -2.83
N SER A 144 -17.45 12.87 -3.21
CA SER A 144 -18.86 12.88 -2.84
C SER A 144 -19.20 11.84 -1.78
N ASP A 145 -18.49 10.72 -1.76
CA ASP A 145 -19.01 9.52 -1.10
C ASP A 145 -18.36 9.26 0.25
N CYS A 146 -17.25 9.94 0.54
CA CYS A 146 -16.43 9.69 1.70
C CYS A 146 -16.21 10.95 2.54
N SER A 147 -16.15 10.77 3.85
CA SER A 147 -15.88 11.84 4.80
C SER A 147 -15.11 11.36 6.02
N PHE A 148 -14.30 12.24 6.59
CA PHE A 148 -13.72 12.05 7.91
C PHE A 148 -14.67 12.57 9.00
N THR A 149 -14.81 11.78 10.05
CA THR A 149 -15.42 12.20 11.31
C THR A 149 -14.37 12.18 12.41
N VAL A 150 -14.34 13.21 13.25
CA VAL A 150 -13.40 13.29 14.38
C VAL A 150 -13.96 12.45 15.54
N ASP A 151 -13.16 11.52 16.05
CA ASP A 151 -13.60 10.59 17.10
C ASP A 151 -13.52 11.20 18.52
N SER A 152 -12.75 12.28 18.70
CA SER A 152 -12.57 12.93 20.01
C SER A 152 -12.53 14.46 19.91
N GLN A 153 -13.41 15.12 20.66
CA GLN A 153 -13.36 16.56 20.94
C GLN A 153 -12.67 16.75 22.30
N GLY A 154 -11.33 16.74 22.33
CA GLY A 154 -10.58 16.92 23.58
C GLY A 154 -9.07 16.94 23.37
N SER A 155 -8.33 17.22 24.45
CA SER A 155 -6.87 17.45 24.52
C SER A 155 -5.97 16.25 24.17
N SER A 156 -6.53 15.20 23.58
CA SER A 156 -5.83 13.99 23.13
C SER A 156 -5.46 14.11 21.65
N PRO A 157 -4.49 13.33 21.12
CA PRO A 157 -4.19 13.35 19.70
C PRO A 157 -5.47 13.08 18.90
N LYS A 158 -5.79 13.98 17.98
CA LYS A 158 -6.99 13.88 17.13
C LYS A 158 -6.96 12.55 16.38
N SER A 159 -7.97 11.72 16.62
CA SER A 159 -8.21 10.50 15.86
C SER A 159 -9.42 10.67 14.95
N TYR A 160 -9.36 10.03 13.79
CA TYR A 160 -10.37 10.16 12.76
C TYR A 160 -10.97 8.80 12.39
N THR A 161 -12.23 8.81 12.01
CA THR A 161 -12.90 7.70 11.35
C THR A 161 -13.23 8.08 9.92
N LEU A 162 -12.83 7.24 8.98
CA LEU A 162 -13.20 7.33 7.57
C LEU A 162 -14.50 6.56 7.33
N LYS A 163 -15.51 7.28 6.87
CA LYS A 163 -16.78 6.71 6.39
C LYS A 163 -16.91 6.92 4.90
N CYS A 164 -17.40 5.92 4.20
CA CYS A 164 -17.77 6.00 2.78
C CYS A 164 -19.11 5.33 2.57
N HIS A 165 -20.08 5.96 1.90
CA HIS A 165 -21.43 5.39 1.68
C HIS A 165 -22.08 4.85 2.97
N ASN A 166 -21.94 5.59 4.07
CA ASN A 166 -22.34 5.22 5.44
C ASN A 166 -21.63 4.00 6.06
N GLU A 167 -20.68 3.39 5.36
CA GLU A 167 -19.86 2.29 5.86
C GLU A 167 -18.60 2.82 6.54
N THR A 168 -18.27 2.27 7.71
CA THR A 168 -17.01 2.58 8.39
C THR A 168 -15.87 1.80 7.74
N ILE A 169 -15.03 2.49 6.97
CA ILE A 169 -13.90 1.89 6.26
C ILE A 169 -12.76 1.64 7.23
N GLN A 170 -12.37 2.64 8.00
CA GLN A 170 -11.32 2.56 9.01
C GLN A 170 -11.58 3.57 10.13
N SER A 171 -11.42 3.14 11.37
CA SER A 171 -11.55 3.98 12.58
C SER A 171 -10.19 4.18 13.23
N LYS A 172 -10.07 5.14 14.15
CA LYS A 172 -8.84 5.39 14.92
C LYS A 172 -7.64 5.69 14.01
N ILE A 173 -7.88 6.45 12.95
CA ILE A 173 -6.84 6.93 12.05
C ILE A 173 -6.07 8.03 12.77
N HIS A 174 -4.75 7.88 12.81
CA HIS A 174 -3.83 8.92 13.22
C HIS A 174 -3.05 9.34 11.98
N PHE A 175 -3.13 10.61 11.62
CA PHE A 175 -2.38 11.13 10.47
C PHE A 175 -0.92 11.34 10.85
N GLU A 176 -0.03 10.86 9.99
CA GLU A 176 1.36 11.28 9.94
C GLU A 176 1.41 12.70 9.37
N LYS A 177 2.31 13.52 9.91
CA LYS A 177 2.48 14.94 9.57
C LYS A 177 3.90 15.20 9.10
#